data_AF-A0A937N5C6-F1
#
_entry.id   AF-A0A937N5C6-F1
#
_cell.length_a   1.000
_cell.length_b   1.000
_cell.length_c   1.000
_cell.angle_alpha   90.00
_cell.angle_beta   90.00
_cell.angle_gamma   90.00
#
_symmetry.space_group_name_H-M   'P 1'
#
loop_
_entity.id
_entity.type
_entity.pdbx_description
1 polymer ?
#
loop_
_entity_poly.entity_id
_entity_poly.type
_entity_poly.pdbx_seq_one_letter_code
_entity_poly.pdbx_strand_id
1 'polypeptide(L)'
;MASNERDIWLINGYCSGNLSEDEFEELEQRLRQSSEVRQLLVQYRVLESALPSAAACSSAQPATSPRATEDGRRRWRVEVLAIGAMFLLMAGGIALLWSRDSGLIDSDDPRHVAVITQAVGAYDQKNVAIRPGQAVVSGEIALDRGVVRLDFVSGARVAIEGPARLEVIDDMHVVLGHGVVTATVPEAAIGFAVETGTANVVDWGTAFGVSVTEDGTTDVCVFEGQVSVNRKGTVSTNSALVREGQAVRASRQSNTLESTEYRVAAFEKAWPVNSGVLQATGSMKFVSPGPNLDPEKYEDNEHIVIFPEKKNVQLDAATRVGQSDPGEFRLVPFEQTKTIPAGQRVSSYLLQLKSAWTEERQDRKQRVVGQVTFAEPIVGLISRNRLIKETDSLFGNPKLNYETPSRSVEPRPEGDPREGFDKIILAADQRTLILDLQASPNRIDQIRVLVEAP
;
A
#
# COMPACT_ATOMS: atom_id res chain seq x y z
N MET A 1 -26.38 -12.65 -27.92
CA MET A 1 -25.07 -12.27 -27.36
C MET A 1 -24.73 -10.89 -27.88
N ALA A 2 -24.31 -9.97 -27.01
CA ALA A 2 -23.96 -8.62 -27.44
C ALA A 2 -22.74 -8.69 -28.36
N SER A 3 -22.68 -7.85 -29.41
CA SER A 3 -21.58 -7.89 -30.41
C SER A 3 -20.19 -7.90 -29.76
N ASN A 4 -20.04 -7.15 -28.67
CA ASN A 4 -18.78 -6.97 -27.95
C ASN A 4 -18.32 -8.24 -27.18
N GLU A 5 -19.26 -9.07 -26.69
CA GLU A 5 -18.91 -10.33 -26.02
C GLU A 5 -18.39 -11.38 -27.00
N ARG A 6 -18.94 -11.39 -28.23
CA ARG A 6 -18.49 -12.28 -29.29
C ARG A 6 -17.11 -11.90 -29.80
N ASP A 7 -16.81 -10.60 -29.88
CA ASP A 7 -15.49 -10.09 -30.29
C ASP A 7 -14.39 -10.51 -29.31
N ILE A 8 -14.63 -10.37 -28.00
CA ILE A 8 -13.69 -10.80 -26.96
C ILE A 8 -13.46 -12.31 -27.00
N TRP A 9 -14.54 -13.10 -27.22
CA TRP A 9 -14.44 -14.56 -27.28
C TRP A 9 -13.59 -15.03 -28.48
N LEU A 10 -13.81 -14.45 -29.66
CA LEU A 10 -13.02 -14.76 -30.86
C LEU A 10 -11.54 -14.37 -30.68
N ILE A 11 -11.27 -13.19 -30.10
CA ILE A 11 -9.90 -12.74 -29.82
C ILE A 11 -9.18 -13.68 -28.84
N ASN A 12 -9.84 -14.10 -27.77
CA ASN A 12 -9.27 -15.02 -26.78
C ASN A 12 -8.98 -16.41 -27.40
N GLY A 13 -9.92 -16.93 -28.20
CA GLY A 13 -9.73 -18.17 -28.95
C GLY A 13 -8.54 -18.09 -29.91
N TYR A 14 -8.37 -16.95 -30.61
CA TYR A 14 -7.24 -16.73 -31.52
C TYR A 14 -5.90 -16.67 -30.78
N CYS A 15 -5.84 -15.98 -29.64
CA CYS A 15 -4.64 -15.91 -28.81
C CYS A 15 -4.23 -17.29 -28.28
N SER A 16 -5.21 -18.06 -27.81
CA SER A 16 -5.03 -19.41 -27.26
C SER A 16 -4.81 -20.51 -28.32
N GLY A 17 -4.91 -20.19 -29.61
CA GLY A 17 -4.76 -21.15 -30.71
C GLY A 17 -5.90 -22.15 -30.87
N ASN A 18 -7.09 -21.86 -30.35
CA ASN A 18 -8.23 -22.79 -30.24
C ASN A 18 -9.44 -22.40 -31.10
N LEU A 19 -9.26 -21.64 -32.19
CA LEU A 19 -10.35 -21.33 -33.14
C LEU A 19 -10.47 -22.37 -34.26
N SER A 20 -11.70 -22.62 -34.68
CA SER A 20 -11.99 -23.30 -35.96
C SER A 20 -11.76 -22.37 -37.16
N GLU A 21 -11.67 -22.92 -38.38
CA GLU A 21 -11.49 -22.13 -39.62
C GLU A 21 -12.62 -21.11 -39.82
N ASP A 22 -13.87 -21.51 -39.62
CA ASP A 22 -15.04 -20.62 -39.78
C ASP A 22 -15.00 -19.44 -38.79
N GLU A 23 -14.53 -19.68 -37.56
CA GLU A 23 -14.44 -18.64 -36.52
C GLU A 23 -13.23 -17.72 -36.73
N PHE A 24 -12.16 -18.24 -37.34
CA PHE A 24 -11.03 -17.43 -37.75
C PHE A 24 -11.39 -16.47 -38.88
N GLU A 25 -12.15 -16.94 -39.88
CA GLU A 25 -12.67 -16.06 -40.94
C GLU A 25 -13.62 -14.99 -40.39
N GLU A 26 -14.48 -15.35 -39.41
CA GLU A 26 -15.36 -14.38 -38.72
C GLU A 26 -14.54 -13.27 -38.03
N LEU A 27 -13.46 -13.65 -37.33
CA LEU A 27 -12.57 -12.70 -36.67
C LEU A 27 -11.85 -11.80 -37.69
N GLU A 28 -11.37 -12.35 -38.81
CA GLU A 28 -10.68 -11.57 -39.84
C GLU A 28 -11.60 -10.52 -40.46
N GLN A 29 -12.85 -10.88 -40.76
CA GLN A 29 -13.84 -9.95 -41.30
C GLN A 29 -14.13 -8.80 -40.32
N ARG A 30 -14.28 -9.12 -39.03
CA ARG A 30 -14.51 -8.12 -37.97
C ARG A 30 -13.31 -7.19 -37.77
N LEU A 31 -12.09 -7.70 -37.83
CA LEU A 31 -10.86 -6.89 -37.75
C LEU A 31 -10.70 -5.95 -38.95
N ARG A 32 -11.18 -6.33 -40.14
CA ARG A 32 -11.17 -5.46 -41.32
C ARG A 32 -12.19 -4.32 -41.21
N GLN A 33 -13.34 -4.58 -40.60
CA GLN A 33 -14.46 -3.64 -40.53
C GLN A 33 -14.41 -2.67 -39.35
N SER A 34 -13.83 -3.06 -38.21
CA SER A 34 -13.83 -2.24 -36.99
C SER A 34 -12.42 -1.90 -36.48
N SER A 35 -12.14 -0.62 -36.31
CA SER A 35 -10.92 -0.16 -35.63
C SER A 35 -10.91 -0.50 -34.14
N GLU A 36 -12.07 -0.61 -33.50
CA GLU A 36 -12.22 -0.93 -32.07
C GLU A 36 -11.80 -2.37 -31.79
N VAL A 37 -12.22 -3.33 -32.63
CA VAL A 37 -11.83 -4.75 -32.52
C VAL A 37 -10.32 -4.93 -32.75
N ARG A 38 -9.71 -4.13 -33.65
CA ARG A 38 -8.26 -4.12 -33.84
C ARG A 38 -7.51 -3.62 -32.60
N GLN A 39 -7.99 -2.55 -31.96
CA GLN A 39 -7.40 -2.05 -30.72
C GLN A 39 -7.54 -3.07 -29.57
N LEU A 40 -8.70 -3.72 -29.48
CA LEU A 40 -8.98 -4.77 -28.50
C LEU A 40 -8.02 -5.96 -28.66
N LEU A 41 -7.73 -6.40 -29.89
CA LEU A 41 -6.76 -7.47 -30.17
C LEU A 41 -5.33 -7.09 -29.74
N VAL A 42 -4.91 -5.83 -30.01
CA VAL A 42 -3.58 -5.34 -29.58
C VAL A 42 -3.46 -5.34 -28.06
N GLN A 43 -4.49 -4.87 -27.35
CA GLN A 43 -4.51 -4.89 -25.88
C GLN A 43 -4.39 -6.33 -25.33
N TYR A 44 -5.10 -7.28 -25.94
CA TYR A 44 -5.06 -8.69 -25.53
C TYR A 44 -3.69 -9.36 -25.76
N ARG A 45 -3.03 -9.08 -26.90
CA ARG A 45 -1.69 -9.63 -27.20
C ARG A 45 -0.60 -9.10 -26.26
N VAL A 46 -0.69 -7.84 -25.84
CA VAL A 46 0.23 -7.26 -24.85
C VAL A 46 0.12 -8.00 -23.52
N LEU A 47 -1.11 -8.32 -23.08
CA LEU A 47 -1.37 -9.06 -21.85
C LEU A 47 -0.78 -10.48 -21.89
N GLU A 48 -0.92 -11.18 -23.02
CA GLU A 48 -0.46 -12.56 -23.18
C GLU A 48 1.08 -12.67 -23.19
N SER A 49 1.77 -11.69 -23.77
CA SER A 49 3.25 -11.64 -23.79
C SER A 49 3.90 -11.48 -22.41
N ALA A 50 3.12 -11.10 -21.38
CA ALA A 50 3.60 -10.90 -20.01
C ALA A 50 3.61 -12.19 -19.15
N LEU A 51 3.08 -13.32 -19.67
CA LEU A 51 2.86 -14.54 -18.89
C LEU A 51 3.97 -15.64 -18.91
N PRO A 52 4.96 -15.72 -19.83
CA PRO A 52 5.81 -16.92 -19.89
C PRO A 52 6.90 -17.09 -18.80
N SER A 53 7.15 -16.14 -17.89
CA SER A 53 8.31 -16.23 -16.98
C SER A 53 8.08 -17.02 -15.69
N ALA A 54 6.86 -17.49 -15.41
CA ALA A 54 6.52 -18.09 -14.10
C ALA A 54 6.59 -19.63 -14.05
N ALA A 55 6.85 -20.31 -15.17
CA ALA A 55 6.68 -21.78 -15.26
C ALA A 55 7.98 -22.61 -15.28
N ALA A 56 9.16 -22.00 -15.07
CA ALA A 56 10.43 -22.72 -15.15
C ALA A 56 11.27 -22.57 -13.89
N CYS A 57 10.88 -23.22 -12.79
CA CYS A 57 11.78 -23.70 -11.72
C CYS A 57 11.03 -24.57 -10.72
N SER A 58 10.88 -25.87 -11.02
CA SER A 58 10.70 -26.88 -9.98
C SER A 58 11.24 -28.23 -10.44
N SER A 59 12.45 -28.54 -10.00
CA SER A 59 12.96 -29.91 -9.94
C SER A 59 13.89 -30.03 -8.74
N ALA A 60 13.40 -30.60 -7.65
CA ALA A 60 14.21 -31.00 -6.50
C ALA A 60 14.33 -32.53 -6.47
N GLN A 61 15.57 -33.03 -6.39
CA GLN A 61 15.88 -34.40 -5.95
C GLN A 61 16.78 -34.35 -4.70
N PRO A 62 16.66 -35.31 -3.77
CA PRO A 62 17.33 -35.27 -2.48
C PRO A 62 18.72 -35.93 -2.52
N ALA A 63 19.68 -35.35 -1.79
CA ALA A 63 21.03 -35.88 -1.62
C ALA A 63 21.15 -36.81 -0.39
N THR A 64 21.85 -37.93 -0.61
CA THR A 64 22.24 -38.98 0.33
C THR A 64 23.32 -38.54 1.32
N SER A 65 23.23 -39.00 2.58
CA SER A 65 24.30 -38.88 3.59
C SER A 65 25.36 -39.99 3.47
N PRO A 66 26.64 -39.75 3.85
CA PRO A 66 27.59 -40.81 4.13
C PRO A 66 27.82 -41.03 5.63
N ARG A 67 28.04 -42.31 5.98
CA ARG A 67 28.54 -42.82 7.27
C ARG A 67 30.01 -42.46 7.48
N ALA A 68 30.41 -42.29 8.74
CA ALA A 68 31.79 -42.50 9.20
C ALA A 68 31.81 -43.40 10.44
N THR A 69 32.75 -44.33 10.42
CA THR A 69 33.03 -45.42 11.37
C THR A 69 33.96 -44.99 12.51
N GLU A 70 33.73 -45.59 13.70
CA GLU A 70 34.65 -46.06 14.77
C GLU A 70 35.85 -45.16 15.18
N ASP A 71 36.19 -44.94 16.46
CA ASP A 71 36.51 -46.00 17.43
C ASP A 71 36.86 -45.46 18.84
N GLY A 72 36.79 -46.34 19.86
CA GLY A 72 37.76 -46.40 20.97
C GLY A 72 37.73 -45.42 22.15
N ARG A 73 37.05 -45.79 23.26
CA ARG A 73 37.29 -45.25 24.62
C ARG A 73 38.33 -46.08 25.39
N ARG A 74 39.39 -45.48 25.97
CA ARG A 74 39.95 -45.91 27.28
C ARG A 74 40.89 -44.89 28.00
N ARG A 75 40.34 -44.26 29.05
CA ARG A 75 40.86 -43.92 30.42
C ARG A 75 42.29 -43.39 30.65
N TRP A 76 42.38 -42.22 31.33
CA TRP A 76 42.73 -41.99 32.78
C TRP A 76 43.67 -40.79 33.05
N ARG A 77 43.24 -39.94 34.02
CA ARG A 77 43.97 -39.12 35.02
C ARG A 77 44.32 -37.62 34.79
N VAL A 78 43.49 -36.80 35.45
CA VAL A 78 43.73 -35.71 36.43
C VAL A 78 44.86 -34.68 36.20
N GLU A 79 44.41 -33.46 35.91
CA GLU A 79 44.78 -32.14 36.46
C GLU A 79 46.16 -31.97 37.11
N VAL A 80 46.99 -31.05 36.57
CA VAL A 80 47.50 -29.82 37.22
C VAL A 80 48.15 -28.97 36.12
N LEU A 81 47.59 -27.77 35.86
CA LEU A 81 48.19 -26.54 35.29
C LEU A 81 47.13 -25.70 34.55
N ALA A 82 46.00 -25.44 35.22
CA ALA A 82 44.88 -24.68 34.68
C ALA A 82 44.62 -23.42 35.51
N ILE A 83 45.62 -22.53 35.67
CA ILE A 83 45.37 -21.15 36.15
C ILE A 83 46.19 -20.09 35.37
N GLY A 84 47.32 -20.44 34.74
CA GLY A 84 48.12 -19.48 33.95
C GLY A 84 47.64 -19.22 32.51
N ALA A 85 46.99 -20.20 31.87
CA ALA A 85 46.59 -20.08 30.46
C ALA A 85 45.26 -19.33 30.24
N MET A 86 44.44 -19.16 31.29
CA MET A 86 43.12 -18.50 31.17
C MET A 86 43.22 -16.97 31.14
N PHE A 87 44.25 -16.38 31.77
CA PHE A 87 44.49 -14.94 31.71
C PHE A 87 45.13 -14.48 30.39
N LEU A 88 45.99 -15.31 29.78
CA LEU A 88 46.55 -15.03 28.45
C LEU A 88 45.52 -15.19 27.32
N LEU A 89 44.55 -16.12 27.47
CA LEU A 89 43.43 -16.25 26.54
C LEU A 89 42.35 -15.17 26.74
N MET A 90 42.11 -14.68 27.96
CA MET A 90 41.22 -13.52 28.17
C MET A 90 41.85 -12.18 27.72
N ALA A 91 43.15 -11.97 27.93
CA ALA A 91 43.82 -10.76 27.44
C ALA A 91 43.97 -10.76 25.90
N GLY A 92 44.25 -11.91 25.30
CA GLY A 92 44.26 -12.08 23.84
C GLY A 92 42.86 -11.98 23.22
N GLY A 93 41.83 -12.49 23.89
CA GLY A 93 40.44 -12.40 23.45
C GLY A 93 39.89 -10.98 23.51
N ILE A 94 40.26 -10.19 24.52
CA ILE A 94 39.87 -8.78 24.62
C ILE A 94 40.66 -7.93 23.62
N ALA A 95 41.96 -8.19 23.40
CA ALA A 95 42.72 -7.49 22.35
C ALA A 95 42.20 -7.80 20.94
N LEU A 96 41.72 -9.02 20.66
CA LEU A 96 41.09 -9.42 19.40
C LEU A 96 39.63 -8.94 19.24
N LEU A 97 38.96 -8.60 20.34
CA LEU A 97 37.64 -7.96 20.32
C LEU A 97 37.70 -6.44 20.17
N TRP A 98 38.83 -5.81 20.50
CA TRP A 98 39.05 -4.36 20.31
C TRP A 98 39.85 -4.02 19.05
N SER A 99 40.48 -5.00 18.38
CA SER A 99 41.19 -4.81 17.10
C SER A 99 40.38 -5.23 15.87
N ARG A 100 39.07 -5.49 16.05
CA ARG A 100 38.14 -5.81 14.96
C ARG A 100 37.14 -4.70 14.64
N ASP A 101 37.35 -3.51 15.19
CA ASP A 101 36.66 -2.25 14.81
C ASP A 101 37.70 -1.22 14.32
N SER A 102 38.27 -1.52 13.16
CA SER A 102 38.86 -0.55 12.23
C SER A 102 39.11 -1.25 10.89
N GLY A 103 38.09 -2.01 10.46
CA GLY A 103 37.96 -2.44 9.08
C GLY A 103 36.99 -1.47 8.43
N LEU A 104 37.51 -0.66 7.51
CA LEU A 104 36.74 0.07 6.51
C LEU A 104 35.58 -0.82 6.05
N ILE A 105 34.35 -0.41 6.39
CA ILE A 105 33.13 -1.01 5.84
C ILE A 105 33.07 -0.52 4.40
N ASP A 106 33.82 -1.17 3.53
CA ASP A 106 33.52 -1.22 2.11
C ASP A 106 32.65 -2.46 1.92
N SER A 107 31.35 -2.29 2.16
CA SER A 107 30.35 -3.32 1.87
C SER A 107 29.89 -3.14 0.42
N ASP A 108 30.79 -3.40 -0.53
CA ASP A 108 30.43 -3.48 -1.95
C ASP A 108 29.86 -4.88 -2.29
N ASP A 109 28.97 -5.37 -1.42
CA ASP A 109 27.97 -6.36 -1.78
C ASP A 109 26.65 -5.58 -1.88
N PRO A 110 26.05 -5.41 -3.07
CA PRO A 110 24.85 -4.60 -3.23
C PRO A 110 23.66 -5.32 -2.57
N ARG A 111 23.61 -5.23 -1.24
CA ARG A 111 22.48 -5.64 -0.44
C ARG A 111 21.35 -4.71 -0.81
N HIS A 112 20.32 -5.26 -1.46
CA HIS A 112 19.10 -4.53 -1.72
C HIS A 112 18.52 -4.06 -0.39
N VAL A 113 18.35 -2.74 -0.26
CA VAL A 113 17.89 -2.07 0.96
C VAL A 113 16.38 -1.82 0.93
N ALA A 114 15.80 -1.81 -0.27
CA ALA A 114 14.36 -1.69 -0.48
C ALA A 114 13.92 -2.37 -1.79
N VAL A 115 12.61 -2.45 -1.99
CA VAL A 115 12.00 -2.87 -3.27
C VAL A 115 10.98 -1.83 -3.68
N ILE A 116 10.94 -1.49 -4.97
CA ILE A 116 9.83 -0.73 -5.55
C ILE A 116 8.61 -1.65 -5.58
N THR A 117 7.68 -1.44 -4.65
CA THR A 117 6.49 -2.31 -4.56
C THR A 117 5.31 -1.75 -5.33
N GLN A 118 5.22 -0.44 -5.50
CA GLN A 118 4.14 0.21 -6.25
C GLN A 118 4.68 1.34 -7.12
N ALA A 119 4.07 1.55 -8.29
CA ALA A 119 4.38 2.64 -9.19
C ALA A 119 3.11 3.09 -9.92
N VAL A 120 2.71 4.34 -9.75
CA VAL A 120 1.48 4.92 -10.32
C VAL A 120 1.86 6.07 -11.23
N GLY A 121 1.70 5.86 -12.54
CA GLY A 121 2.06 6.87 -13.56
C GLY A 121 3.51 7.35 -13.45
N ALA A 122 4.40 6.50 -12.93
CA ALA A 122 5.76 6.86 -12.56
C ALA A 122 6.74 6.79 -13.74
N TYR A 123 7.46 7.87 -13.99
CA TYR A 123 8.49 7.93 -15.03
C TYR A 123 9.77 8.57 -14.48
N ASP A 124 10.92 8.07 -14.93
CA ASP A 124 12.22 8.68 -14.63
C ASP A 124 12.51 9.90 -15.52
N GLN A 125 13.65 10.55 -15.30
CA GLN A 125 14.11 11.71 -16.09
C GLN A 125 14.37 11.40 -17.57
N LYS A 126 14.52 10.12 -17.94
CA LYS A 126 14.69 9.67 -19.33
C LYS A 126 13.35 9.29 -19.96
N ASN A 127 12.24 9.60 -19.28
CA ASN A 127 10.88 9.28 -19.69
C ASN A 127 10.63 7.76 -19.82
N VAL A 128 11.34 6.96 -19.02
CA VAL A 128 11.16 5.51 -18.93
C VAL A 128 10.21 5.21 -17.76
N ALA A 129 9.21 4.37 -18.01
CA ALA A 129 8.24 3.97 -16.99
C ALA A 129 8.92 3.12 -15.90
N ILE A 130 8.76 3.53 -14.64
CA ILE A 130 9.23 2.78 -13.48
C ILE A 130 8.20 1.69 -13.15
N ARG A 131 8.68 0.47 -12.89
CA ARG A 131 7.82 -0.70 -12.64
C ARG A 131 8.04 -1.27 -11.24
N PRO A 132 7.00 -1.83 -10.61
CA PRO A 132 7.14 -2.62 -9.39
C PRO A 132 8.04 -3.85 -9.57
N GLY A 133 8.55 -4.37 -8.45
CA GLY A 133 9.40 -5.55 -8.36
C GLY A 133 10.89 -5.27 -8.52
N GLN A 134 11.28 -4.04 -8.87
CA GLN A 134 12.69 -3.66 -8.94
C GLN A 134 13.27 -3.53 -7.54
N ALA A 135 14.35 -4.25 -7.28
CA ALA A 135 15.11 -4.10 -6.06
C ALA A 135 15.96 -2.82 -6.11
N VAL A 136 16.04 -2.13 -4.98
CA VAL A 136 16.71 -0.85 -4.81
C VAL A 136 17.94 -1.06 -3.95
N VAL A 137 19.08 -0.65 -4.47
CA VAL A 137 20.36 -0.56 -3.75
C VAL A 137 20.58 0.90 -3.32
N SER A 138 21.60 1.14 -2.50
CA SER A 138 22.01 2.51 -2.17
C SER A 138 22.31 3.32 -3.44
N GLY A 139 21.79 4.55 -3.51
CA GLY A 139 21.98 5.45 -4.64
C GLY A 139 20.81 6.38 -4.92
N GLU A 140 20.95 7.17 -5.99
CA GLU A 140 19.97 8.19 -6.36
C GLU A 140 18.76 7.59 -7.10
N ILE A 141 17.57 8.01 -6.70
CA ILE A 141 16.29 7.81 -7.36
C ILE A 141 15.79 9.18 -7.83
N ALA A 142 15.73 9.35 -9.15
CA ALA A 142 15.19 10.52 -9.79
C ALA A 142 13.84 10.20 -10.44
N LEU A 143 12.79 10.84 -9.95
CA LEU A 143 11.42 10.66 -10.40
C LEU A 143 10.95 11.94 -11.10
N ASP A 144 10.62 11.88 -12.39
CA ASP A 144 10.12 13.03 -13.16
C ASP A 144 8.66 13.34 -12.81
N ARG A 145 7.82 12.29 -12.76
CA ARG A 145 6.39 12.39 -12.45
C ARG A 145 5.85 11.08 -11.92
N GLY A 146 4.66 11.15 -11.34
CA GLY A 146 3.95 10.00 -10.76
C GLY A 146 4.37 9.72 -9.32
N VAL A 147 4.00 8.56 -8.81
CA VAL A 147 4.28 8.16 -7.43
C VAL A 147 4.91 6.76 -7.42
N VAL A 148 5.96 6.58 -6.63
CA VAL A 148 6.62 5.30 -6.41
C VAL A 148 6.63 4.97 -4.92
N ARG A 149 6.29 3.73 -4.54
CA ARG A 149 6.42 3.23 -3.15
C ARG A 149 7.62 2.30 -3.04
N LEU A 150 8.48 2.60 -2.07
CA LEU A 150 9.58 1.77 -1.63
C LEU A 150 9.19 1.09 -0.33
N ASP A 151 9.29 -0.24 -0.29
CA ASP A 151 9.19 -1.00 0.95
C ASP A 151 10.62 -1.43 1.32
N PHE A 152 11.12 -0.87 2.42
CA PHE A 152 12.47 -1.11 2.92
C PHE A 152 12.56 -2.44 3.67
N VAL A 153 13.75 -3.04 3.72
CA VAL A 153 14.01 -4.27 4.48
C VAL A 153 13.74 -4.09 5.98
N SER A 154 13.94 -2.89 6.51
CA SER A 154 13.56 -2.49 7.87
C SER A 154 12.06 -2.57 8.15
N GLY A 155 11.23 -2.54 7.11
CA GLY A 155 9.76 -2.47 7.18
C GLY A 155 9.20 -1.06 6.99
N ALA A 156 10.03 -0.03 6.89
CA ALA A 156 9.59 1.31 6.53
C ALA A 156 8.99 1.35 5.12
N ARG A 157 7.86 2.03 4.95
CA ARG A 157 7.21 2.24 3.64
C ARG A 157 7.23 3.71 3.27
N VAL A 158 7.84 4.01 2.14
CA VAL A 158 8.12 5.38 1.70
C VAL A 158 7.54 5.58 0.30
N ALA A 159 6.55 6.46 0.17
CA ALA A 159 6.03 6.89 -1.12
C ALA A 159 6.65 8.23 -1.53
N ILE A 160 7.16 8.29 -2.76
CA ILE A 160 7.84 9.44 -3.35
C ILE A 160 6.97 9.94 -4.51
N GLU A 161 6.65 11.24 -4.52
CA GLU A 161 5.91 11.89 -5.62
C GLU A 161 6.86 12.77 -6.45
N GLY A 162 6.84 12.56 -7.77
CA GLY A 162 7.61 13.33 -8.74
C GLY A 162 6.96 14.67 -9.10
N PRO A 163 7.75 15.72 -9.43
CA PRO A 163 9.20 15.70 -9.60
C PRO A 163 9.97 15.62 -8.27
N ALA A 164 10.90 14.68 -8.15
CA ALA A 164 11.67 14.44 -6.94
C ALA A 164 13.07 13.88 -7.22
N ARG A 165 14.00 14.23 -6.33
CA ARG A 165 15.32 13.60 -6.22
C ARG A 165 15.52 13.13 -4.79
N LEU A 166 15.65 11.82 -4.63
CA LEU A 166 15.89 11.16 -3.35
C LEU A 166 17.10 10.25 -3.48
N GLU A 167 17.96 10.22 -2.49
CA GLU A 167 19.08 9.29 -2.39
C GLU A 167 18.80 8.30 -1.27
N VAL A 168 18.89 7.01 -1.59
CA VAL A 168 18.80 5.94 -0.59
C VAL A 168 20.21 5.67 -0.08
N ILE A 169 20.42 5.86 1.23
CA ILE A 169 21.73 5.64 1.86
C ILE A 169 21.82 4.19 2.34
N ASP A 170 20.84 3.76 3.14
CA ASP A 170 20.72 2.41 3.69
C ASP A 170 19.25 2.02 3.92
N ASP A 171 18.98 0.94 4.66
CA ASP A 171 17.63 0.44 4.92
C ASP A 171 16.82 1.29 5.94
N MET A 172 17.48 2.27 6.58
CA MET A 172 16.94 3.12 7.64
C MET A 172 17.08 4.63 7.35
N HIS A 173 17.68 5.01 6.22
CA HIS A 173 18.02 6.40 5.95
C HIS A 173 17.92 6.77 4.47
N VAL A 174 17.21 7.87 4.21
CA VAL A 174 17.11 8.50 2.89
C VAL A 174 17.42 9.99 2.96
N VAL A 175 17.99 10.54 1.89
CA VAL A 175 18.23 11.97 1.72
C VAL A 175 17.28 12.51 0.65
N LEU A 176 16.39 13.42 1.02
CA LEU A 176 15.48 14.11 0.11
C LEU A 176 16.08 15.45 -0.33
N GLY A 177 16.44 15.54 -1.61
CA GLY A 177 16.96 16.77 -2.20
C GLY A 177 15.86 17.78 -2.55
N HIS A 178 14.82 17.32 -3.24
CA HIS A 178 13.57 18.05 -3.51
C HIS A 178 12.44 17.06 -3.83
N GLY A 179 11.20 17.53 -3.74
CA GLY A 179 9.99 16.74 -4.00
C GLY A 179 9.22 16.41 -2.73
N VAL A 180 8.35 15.41 -2.80
CA VAL A 180 7.47 15.03 -1.70
C VAL A 180 7.67 13.56 -1.34
N VAL A 181 7.78 13.30 -0.04
CA VAL A 181 7.84 11.98 0.55
C VAL A 181 6.76 11.83 1.62
N THR A 182 6.11 10.67 1.66
CA THR A 182 5.33 10.23 2.81
C THR A 182 5.89 8.91 3.33
N ALA A 183 6.07 8.81 4.64
CA ALA A 183 6.59 7.63 5.30
C ALA A 183 5.55 7.03 6.25
N THR A 184 5.49 5.70 6.31
CA THR A 184 4.75 4.94 7.33
C THR A 184 5.73 3.95 7.93
N VAL A 185 6.05 4.14 9.20
CA VAL A 185 7.14 3.45 9.88
C VAL A 185 6.57 2.58 10.99
N PRO A 186 6.61 1.24 10.87
CA PRO A 186 6.20 0.34 11.94
C PRO A 186 7.20 0.35 13.10
N GLU A 187 6.82 -0.23 14.25
CA GLU A 187 7.69 -0.31 15.43
C GLU A 187 9.08 -0.92 15.15
N ALA A 188 9.16 -1.88 14.24
CA ALA A 188 10.41 -2.54 13.84
C ALA A 188 11.40 -1.59 13.13
N ALA A 189 10.92 -0.47 12.57
CA ALA A 189 11.71 0.50 11.82
C ALA A 189 11.81 1.87 12.54
N ILE A 190 11.54 1.92 13.85
CA ILE A 190 11.74 3.13 14.66
C ILE A 190 13.18 3.63 14.48
N GLY A 191 13.32 4.94 14.28
CA GLY A 191 14.60 5.58 13.98
C GLY A 191 14.84 5.80 12.49
N PHE A 192 13.92 5.40 11.61
CA PHE A 192 14.00 5.72 10.17
C PHE A 192 14.15 7.24 9.97
N ALA A 193 15.14 7.63 9.17
CA ALA A 193 15.55 9.01 9.00
C ALA A 193 15.29 9.53 7.58
N VAL A 194 14.65 10.69 7.48
CA VAL A 194 14.57 11.48 6.27
C VAL A 194 15.42 12.73 6.46
N GLU A 195 16.56 12.74 5.81
CA GLU A 195 17.48 13.86 5.78
C GLU A 195 17.12 14.83 4.64
N THR A 196 17.23 16.13 4.89
CA THR A 196 17.11 17.18 3.87
C THR A 196 18.27 18.16 4.00
N GLY A 197 18.36 19.10 3.04
CA GLY A 197 19.37 20.16 3.10
C GLY A 197 19.26 21.09 4.33
N THR A 198 18.12 21.13 5.02
CA THR A 198 17.90 22.02 6.17
C THR A 198 17.51 21.30 7.47
N ALA A 199 17.14 20.02 7.42
CA ALA A 199 16.71 19.27 8.59
C ALA A 199 17.07 17.77 8.51
N ASN A 200 17.09 17.11 9.65
CA ASN A 200 17.07 15.67 9.79
C ASN A 200 15.81 15.26 10.57
N VAL A 201 14.93 14.49 9.94
CA VAL A 201 13.65 14.04 10.51
C VAL A 201 13.78 12.59 10.91
N VAL A 202 13.71 12.30 12.22
CA VAL A 202 13.86 10.95 12.78
C VAL A 202 12.53 10.48 13.34
N ASP A 203 12.09 9.32 12.86
CA ASP A 203 10.82 8.71 13.21
C ASP A 203 10.85 7.96 14.55
N TRP A 204 9.73 7.98 15.29
CA TRP A 204 9.54 7.29 16.57
C TRP A 204 8.36 6.29 16.56
N GLY A 205 8.06 5.71 15.40
CA GLY A 205 6.96 4.78 15.13
C GLY A 205 5.73 5.53 14.65
N THR A 206 5.76 6.06 13.43
CA THR A 206 4.86 7.16 13.03
C THR A 206 4.57 7.19 11.52
N ALA A 207 3.53 7.93 11.13
CA ALA A 207 3.25 8.30 9.75
C ALA A 207 3.40 9.82 9.57
N PHE A 208 4.21 10.23 8.60
CA PHE A 208 4.52 11.65 8.37
C PHE A 208 4.83 11.94 6.90
N GLY A 209 4.75 13.23 6.55
CA GLY A 209 5.12 13.76 5.24
C GLY A 209 6.27 14.75 5.35
N VAL A 210 7.16 14.71 4.37
CA VAL A 210 8.24 15.70 4.18
C VAL A 210 8.15 16.22 2.76
N SER A 211 8.05 17.54 2.59
CA SER A 211 8.14 18.18 1.28
C SER A 211 9.29 19.17 1.26
N VAL A 212 10.12 19.08 0.22
CA VAL A 212 11.25 19.97 0.00
C VAL A 212 11.05 20.71 -1.32
N THR A 213 10.90 22.02 -1.25
CA THR A 213 10.78 22.89 -2.42
C THR A 213 12.15 23.15 -3.06
N GLU A 214 12.17 23.66 -4.30
CA GLU A 214 13.43 23.90 -5.04
C GLU A 214 14.39 24.89 -4.36
N ASP A 215 13.87 25.82 -3.55
CA ASP A 215 14.68 26.74 -2.73
C ASP A 215 15.30 26.08 -1.47
N GLY A 216 14.99 24.79 -1.24
CA GLY A 216 15.47 24.01 -0.11
C GLY A 216 14.67 24.21 1.18
N THR A 217 13.50 24.84 1.11
CA THR A 217 12.60 24.91 2.27
C THR A 217 12.00 23.52 2.51
N THR A 218 12.14 23.02 3.74
CA THR A 218 11.60 21.73 4.17
C THR A 218 10.38 21.97 5.05
N ASP A 219 9.25 21.39 4.66
CA ASP A 219 8.04 21.30 5.48
C ASP A 219 7.86 19.85 5.95
N VAL A 220 7.61 19.67 7.24
CA VAL A 220 7.37 18.38 7.87
C VAL A 220 5.98 18.40 8.50
N CYS A 221 5.19 17.36 8.25
CA CYS A 221 3.81 17.26 8.69
C CYS A 221 3.56 15.87 9.30
N VAL A 222 3.14 15.79 10.56
CA VAL A 222 2.98 14.51 11.26
C VAL A 222 1.52 14.07 11.26
N PHE A 223 1.23 12.94 10.63
CA PHE A 223 -0.12 12.44 10.42
C PHE A 223 -0.60 11.56 11.59
N GLU A 224 0.29 10.71 12.12
CA GLU A 224 0.04 9.82 13.26
C GLU A 224 1.31 9.70 14.11
N GLY A 225 1.23 9.92 15.43
CA GLY A 225 2.36 9.72 16.34
C GLY A 225 3.27 10.95 16.52
N GLN A 226 4.59 10.79 16.43
CA GLN A 226 5.57 11.85 16.67
C GLN A 226 6.91 11.62 15.95
N VAL A 227 7.57 12.71 15.55
CA VAL A 227 8.93 12.71 14.96
C VAL A 227 9.83 13.73 15.64
N SER A 228 11.13 13.48 15.66
CA SER A 228 12.14 14.47 16.05
C SER A 228 12.68 15.16 14.80
N VAL A 229 12.54 16.49 14.73
CA VAL A 229 13.10 17.31 13.65
C VAL A 229 14.29 18.07 14.18
N ASN A 230 15.47 17.76 13.65
CA ASN A 230 16.73 18.40 14.01
C ASN A 230 17.17 19.31 12.88
N ARG A 231 17.29 20.61 13.14
CA ARG A 231 17.77 21.55 12.13
C ARG A 231 19.25 21.33 11.82
N LYS A 232 19.63 21.34 10.54
CA LYS A 232 21.05 21.28 10.12
C LYS A 232 21.71 22.67 10.17
N GLY A 233 23.00 22.69 10.48
CA GLY A 233 23.85 23.88 10.37
C GLY A 233 23.88 24.82 11.58
N THR A 234 23.29 24.44 12.72
CA THR A 234 23.36 25.22 13.97
C THR A 234 24.25 24.56 15.01
N VAL A 235 25.06 25.36 15.71
CA VAL A 235 25.98 24.92 16.80
C VAL A 235 25.22 24.54 18.08
N SER A 236 23.96 24.98 18.22
CA SER A 236 23.03 24.52 19.25
C SER A 236 22.05 23.49 18.69
N THR A 237 21.71 22.49 19.50
CA THR A 237 20.66 21.49 19.24
C THR A 237 19.29 22.16 19.09
N ASN A 238 19.00 22.64 17.89
CA ASN A 238 17.68 23.15 17.53
C ASN A 238 16.81 21.98 17.05
N SER A 239 16.35 21.21 18.04
CA SER A 239 15.52 20.03 17.87
C SER A 239 14.09 20.34 18.31
N ALA A 240 13.11 19.91 17.54
CA ALA A 240 11.70 19.95 17.92
C ALA A 240 11.11 18.54 17.88
N LEU A 241 10.34 18.19 18.91
CA LEU A 241 9.47 17.03 18.87
C LEU A 241 8.13 17.47 18.29
N VAL A 242 7.81 16.98 17.09
CA VAL A 242 6.59 17.32 16.35
C VAL A 242 5.62 16.16 16.50
N ARG A 243 4.40 16.44 16.94
CA ARG A 243 3.37 15.42 17.22
C ARG A 243 2.28 15.44 16.14
N GLU A 244 1.46 14.40 16.17
CA GLU A 244 0.23 14.26 15.37
C GLU A 244 -0.53 15.59 15.23
N GLY A 245 -0.86 15.95 13.99
CA GLY A 245 -1.58 17.19 13.68
C GLY A 245 -0.73 18.46 13.76
N GLN A 246 0.58 18.35 13.97
CA GLN A 246 1.50 19.49 13.95
C GLN A 246 2.35 19.48 12.69
N ALA A 247 2.81 20.67 12.30
CA ALA A 247 3.71 20.87 11.19
C ALA A 247 4.81 21.87 11.56
N VAL A 248 6.00 21.67 11.00
CA VAL A 248 7.14 22.57 11.16
C VAL A 248 7.83 22.82 9.84
N ARG A 249 8.46 23.99 9.74
CA ARG A 249 9.25 24.42 8.60
C ARG A 249 10.70 24.66 9.00
N ALA A 250 11.60 24.20 8.14
CA ALA A 250 13.03 24.47 8.20
C ALA A 250 13.48 25.12 6.89
N SER A 251 13.89 26.38 6.96
CA SER A 251 14.42 27.15 5.82
C SER A 251 15.86 27.61 6.08
N ARG A 252 16.61 27.88 5.01
CA ARG A 252 17.96 28.46 5.10
C ARG A 252 17.96 29.90 5.65
N GLN A 253 16.82 30.61 5.59
CA GLN A 253 16.70 32.01 5.97
C GLN A 253 16.47 32.21 7.47
N SER A 254 15.77 31.27 8.11
CA SER A 254 15.59 31.24 9.56
C SER A 254 16.79 30.55 10.21
N ASN A 255 17.01 30.67 11.51
CA ASN A 255 17.94 29.82 12.28
C ASN A 255 17.21 28.89 13.26
N THR A 256 15.88 28.95 13.27
CA THR A 256 14.99 28.17 14.14
C THR A 256 14.07 27.29 13.31
N LEU A 257 13.47 26.29 13.95
CA LEU A 257 12.33 25.57 13.37
C LEU A 257 11.09 26.42 13.61
N GLU A 258 10.31 26.64 12.55
CA GLU A 258 9.10 27.46 12.60
C GLU A 258 7.88 26.54 12.66
N SER A 259 7.02 26.71 13.66
CA SER A 259 5.72 26.03 13.66
C SER A 259 4.86 26.61 12.55
N THR A 260 4.23 25.76 11.75
CA THR A 260 3.35 26.19 10.66
C THR A 260 1.95 25.59 10.83
N GLU A 261 1.00 26.07 10.02
CA GLU A 261 -0.29 25.43 9.89
C GLU A 261 -0.14 24.01 9.36
N TYR A 262 -0.96 23.09 9.87
CA TYR A 262 -1.06 21.73 9.39
C TYR A 262 -1.72 21.71 8.00
N ARG A 263 -0.92 21.67 6.95
CA ARG A 263 -1.36 21.61 5.55
C ARG A 263 -0.91 20.32 4.91
N VAL A 264 -1.84 19.61 4.28
CA VAL A 264 -1.58 18.27 3.73
C VAL A 264 -1.75 18.14 2.23
N ALA A 265 -2.13 19.23 1.55
CA ALA A 265 -2.34 19.24 0.10
C ALA A 265 -1.14 18.69 -0.69
N ALA A 266 0.09 18.95 -0.22
CA ALA A 266 1.31 18.44 -0.85
C ALA A 266 1.41 16.90 -0.82
N PHE A 267 0.76 16.23 0.14
CA PHE A 267 0.90 14.80 0.38
C PHE A 267 -0.25 13.97 -0.20
N GLU A 268 -1.29 14.59 -0.77
CA GLU A 268 -2.54 13.90 -1.14
C GLU A 268 -2.38 12.86 -2.26
N LYS A 269 -1.33 12.95 -3.10
CA LYS A 269 -1.07 11.92 -4.13
C LYS A 269 -0.21 10.77 -3.61
N ALA A 270 0.78 11.05 -2.77
CA ALA A 270 1.67 10.02 -2.22
C ALA A 270 1.01 9.20 -1.11
N TRP A 271 0.16 9.84 -0.29
CA TRP A 271 -0.45 9.23 0.89
C TRP A 271 -1.32 7.99 0.59
N PRO A 272 -2.22 7.99 -0.41
CA PRO A 272 -3.04 6.82 -0.75
C PRO A 272 -2.19 5.63 -1.17
N VAL A 273 -1.14 5.86 -1.96
CA VAL A 273 -0.24 4.81 -2.46
C VAL A 273 0.51 4.13 -1.31
N ASN A 274 0.96 4.93 -0.32
CA ASN A 274 1.57 4.38 0.89
C ASN A 274 0.56 3.55 1.72
N SER A 275 -0.72 3.89 1.61
CA SER A 275 -1.81 3.15 2.24
C SER A 275 -2.32 1.96 1.45
N GLY A 276 -1.80 1.66 0.25
CA GLY A 276 -2.22 0.51 -0.57
C GLY A 276 -3.36 0.82 -1.55
N VAL A 277 -3.72 2.09 -1.72
CA VAL A 277 -4.67 2.56 -2.74
C VAL A 277 -3.90 3.19 -3.89
N LEU A 278 -3.97 2.57 -5.07
CA LEU A 278 -3.19 3.00 -6.24
C LEU A 278 -3.88 4.11 -7.02
N GLN A 279 -5.20 4.07 -7.07
CA GLN A 279 -5.99 5.03 -7.82
C GLN A 279 -7.37 5.20 -7.19
N ALA A 280 -7.85 6.43 -7.17
CA ALA A 280 -9.23 6.80 -6.86
C ALA A 280 -9.69 7.80 -7.93
N THR A 281 -10.76 7.48 -8.64
CA THR A 281 -11.29 8.29 -9.76
C THR A 281 -12.80 8.47 -9.69
N GLY A 282 -13.30 9.43 -10.45
CA GLY A 282 -14.69 9.87 -10.36
C GLY A 282 -14.88 10.62 -9.04
N SER A 283 -15.94 10.28 -8.32
CA SER A 283 -16.22 10.86 -7.01
C SER A 283 -15.59 10.10 -5.85
N MET A 284 -14.58 9.26 -6.08
CA MET A 284 -13.80 8.63 -5.01
C MET A 284 -12.71 9.56 -4.52
N LYS A 285 -12.56 9.66 -3.19
CA LYS A 285 -11.51 10.46 -2.56
C LYS A 285 -10.88 9.67 -1.42
N PHE A 286 -9.56 9.58 -1.39
CA PHE A 286 -8.88 9.05 -0.22
C PHE A 286 -8.84 10.13 0.86
N VAL A 287 -9.10 9.75 2.12
CA VAL A 287 -9.10 10.73 3.22
C VAL A 287 -7.74 11.43 3.30
N SER A 288 -7.77 12.76 3.43
CA SER A 288 -6.55 13.54 3.63
C SER A 288 -5.87 13.10 4.94
N PRO A 289 -4.53 12.98 4.98
CA PRO A 289 -3.84 12.53 6.19
C PRO A 289 -4.07 13.53 7.33
N GLY A 290 -4.38 13.05 8.53
CA GLY A 290 -4.83 13.92 9.61
C GLY A 290 -4.89 13.24 10.96
N PRO A 291 -4.83 14.03 12.05
CA PRO A 291 -5.08 13.52 13.38
C PRO A 291 -6.53 13.04 13.52
N ASN A 292 -6.75 12.01 14.35
CA ASN A 292 -8.08 11.60 14.80
C ASN A 292 -9.14 11.49 13.68
N LEU A 293 -8.79 10.86 12.54
CA LEU A 293 -9.70 10.66 11.41
C LEU A 293 -10.89 9.78 11.83
N ASP A 294 -11.96 10.44 12.25
CA ASP A 294 -13.24 9.83 12.61
C ASP A 294 -14.19 9.90 11.39
N PRO A 295 -14.49 8.76 10.73
CA PRO A 295 -15.40 8.73 9.59
C PRO A 295 -16.75 9.37 9.90
N GLU A 296 -17.24 9.29 11.13
CA GLU A 296 -18.55 9.82 11.53
C GLU A 296 -18.55 11.34 11.68
N LYS A 297 -17.40 11.97 11.92
CA LYS A 297 -17.25 13.43 12.00
C LYS A 297 -16.70 14.05 10.73
N TYR A 298 -16.16 13.24 9.81
CA TYR A 298 -15.64 13.74 8.55
C TYR A 298 -16.76 14.28 7.66
N GLU A 299 -16.70 15.57 7.31
CA GLU A 299 -17.71 16.24 6.49
C GLU A 299 -17.25 16.29 5.02
N ASP A 300 -17.71 15.32 4.23
CA ASP A 300 -17.62 15.37 2.77
C ASP A 300 -18.92 14.75 2.22
N ASN A 301 -19.71 15.61 1.58
CA ASN A 301 -21.04 15.26 1.10
C ASN A 301 -21.06 15.06 -0.42
N GLU A 302 -19.91 15.11 -1.09
CA GLU A 302 -19.81 15.04 -2.55
C GLU A 302 -19.05 13.80 -3.02
N HIS A 303 -18.19 13.25 -2.17
CA HIS A 303 -17.32 12.13 -2.50
C HIS A 303 -17.66 10.89 -1.69
N ILE A 304 -17.35 9.73 -2.28
CA ILE A 304 -17.18 8.49 -1.53
C ILE A 304 -15.76 8.54 -0.95
N VAL A 305 -15.68 8.72 0.36
CA VAL A 305 -14.40 8.87 1.07
C VAL A 305 -13.88 7.50 1.50
N ILE A 306 -12.61 7.22 1.20
CA ILE A 306 -11.91 5.99 1.58
C ILE A 306 -11.10 6.27 2.84
N PHE A 307 -11.46 5.59 3.93
CA PHE A 307 -10.74 5.63 5.20
C PHE A 307 -9.91 4.35 5.36
N PRO A 308 -8.58 4.43 5.51
CA PRO A 308 -7.80 3.28 5.93
C PRO A 308 -8.17 2.92 7.38
N GLU A 309 -8.42 1.65 7.65
CA GLU A 309 -8.62 1.15 9.01
C GLU A 309 -7.40 0.32 9.44
N LYS A 310 -7.58 -0.73 10.27
CA LYS A 310 -6.48 -1.60 10.66
C LYS A 310 -5.90 -2.31 9.44
N LYS A 311 -4.57 -2.26 9.35
CA LYS A 311 -3.77 -2.97 8.35
C LYS A 311 -3.22 -4.25 8.94
N ASN A 312 -3.01 -5.24 8.08
CA ASN A 312 -2.30 -6.47 8.42
C ASN A 312 -2.90 -7.27 9.59
N VAL A 313 -4.24 -7.32 9.67
CA VAL A 313 -4.99 -8.06 10.69
C VAL A 313 -5.04 -9.53 10.32
N GLN A 314 -4.55 -10.40 11.21
CA GLN A 314 -4.70 -11.84 11.06
C GLN A 314 -6.06 -12.28 11.57
N LEU A 315 -6.80 -13.06 10.76
CA LEU A 315 -8.12 -13.54 11.14
C LEU A 315 -8.03 -14.78 12.02
N ASP A 316 -8.42 -14.69 13.29
CA ASP A 316 -8.40 -15.85 14.21
C ASP A 316 -9.48 -16.90 13.88
N ALA A 317 -10.55 -16.48 13.20
CA ALA A 317 -11.66 -17.32 12.82
C ALA A 317 -12.16 -16.96 11.42
N ALA A 318 -12.90 -17.88 10.80
CA ALA A 318 -13.53 -17.64 9.52
C ALA A 318 -14.48 -16.43 9.62
N THR A 319 -14.25 -15.39 8.83
CA THR A 319 -14.96 -14.12 8.91
C THR A 319 -15.95 -14.02 7.76
N ARG A 320 -17.24 -13.84 8.07
CA ARG A 320 -18.27 -13.66 7.05
C ARG A 320 -18.08 -12.33 6.31
N VAL A 321 -18.17 -12.41 5.00
CA VAL A 321 -18.17 -11.27 4.09
C VAL A 321 -19.40 -11.36 3.20
N GLY A 322 -19.90 -10.21 2.74
CA GLY A 322 -21.06 -10.19 1.86
C GLY A 322 -20.81 -11.00 0.60
N GLN A 323 -19.71 -10.70 -0.09
CA GLN A 323 -19.30 -11.36 -1.33
C GLN A 323 -17.81 -11.08 -1.58
N SER A 324 -17.17 -11.93 -2.40
CA SER A 324 -15.72 -11.89 -2.69
C SER A 324 -15.39 -12.21 -4.15
N ASP A 325 -16.39 -12.52 -4.98
CA ASP A 325 -16.17 -12.85 -6.39
C ASP A 325 -16.34 -11.61 -7.27
N PRO A 326 -15.60 -11.51 -8.39
CA PRO A 326 -15.86 -10.50 -9.40
C PRO A 326 -17.30 -10.52 -9.94
N GLY A 327 -17.80 -9.34 -10.29
CA GLY A 327 -19.14 -9.13 -10.85
C GLY A 327 -19.91 -7.99 -10.18
N GLU A 328 -21.15 -7.77 -10.61
CA GLU A 328 -22.10 -6.87 -9.94
C GLU A 328 -22.70 -7.56 -8.72
N PHE A 329 -22.62 -6.90 -7.57
CA PHE A 329 -23.00 -7.47 -6.29
C PHE A 329 -24.51 -7.42 -6.14
N ARG A 330 -25.07 -8.58 -5.83
CA ARG A 330 -26.50 -8.77 -5.58
C ARG A 330 -26.69 -8.97 -4.08
N LEU A 331 -27.84 -8.53 -3.57
CA LEU A 331 -28.21 -8.85 -2.20
C LEU A 331 -28.61 -10.33 -2.10
N VAL A 332 -27.69 -11.18 -1.62
CA VAL A 332 -27.92 -12.61 -1.36
C VAL A 332 -28.39 -12.87 0.07
N PRO A 333 -29.22 -13.89 0.39
CA PRO A 333 -29.59 -14.22 1.77
C PRO A 333 -28.39 -14.34 2.72
N PHE A 334 -28.59 -14.06 4.01
CA PHE A 334 -27.49 -14.05 5.00
C PHE A 334 -26.77 -15.40 5.10
N GLU A 335 -27.51 -16.49 4.93
CA GLU A 335 -27.00 -17.86 4.93
C GLU A 335 -26.08 -18.16 3.75
N GLN A 336 -26.19 -17.38 2.66
CA GLN A 336 -25.40 -17.53 1.43
C GLN A 336 -24.21 -16.57 1.37
N THR A 337 -23.96 -15.82 2.47
CA THR A 337 -22.77 -14.97 2.58
C THR A 337 -21.49 -15.80 2.54
N LYS A 338 -20.45 -15.25 1.92
CA LYS A 338 -19.15 -15.91 1.82
C LYS A 338 -18.36 -15.74 3.10
N THR A 339 -17.26 -16.47 3.23
CA THR A 339 -16.35 -16.37 4.37
C THR A 339 -14.91 -16.32 3.90
N ILE A 340 -14.11 -15.46 4.54
CA ILE A 340 -12.66 -15.50 4.46
C ILE A 340 -12.17 -16.52 5.51
N PRO A 341 -11.29 -17.47 5.17
CA PRO A 341 -10.79 -18.48 6.09
C PRO A 341 -9.96 -17.86 7.23
N ALA A 342 -9.91 -18.57 8.36
CA ALA A 342 -9.00 -18.24 9.45
C ALA A 342 -7.54 -18.34 9.00
N GLY A 343 -6.65 -17.55 9.62
CA GLY A 343 -5.23 -17.48 9.33
C GLY A 343 -4.85 -16.50 8.22
N GLN A 344 -5.79 -16.10 7.36
CA GLN A 344 -5.53 -15.11 6.32
C GLN A 344 -5.30 -13.72 6.95
N ARG A 345 -4.38 -12.96 6.37
CA ARG A 345 -4.07 -11.58 6.78
C ARG A 345 -4.76 -10.61 5.83
N VAL A 346 -5.40 -9.59 6.39
CA VAL A 346 -6.13 -8.59 5.60
C VAL A 346 -5.87 -7.17 6.09
N SER A 347 -5.94 -6.21 5.18
CA SER A 347 -6.04 -4.78 5.49
C SER A 347 -7.44 -4.29 5.18
N SER A 348 -8.02 -3.50 6.08
CA SER A 348 -9.39 -3.02 5.95
C SER A 348 -9.44 -1.55 5.54
N TYR A 349 -10.41 -1.22 4.70
CA TYR A 349 -10.74 0.14 4.29
C TYR A 349 -12.24 0.35 4.41
N LEU A 350 -12.66 1.45 5.01
CA LEU A 350 -14.06 1.86 5.08
C LEU A 350 -14.32 2.90 4.01
N LEU A 351 -15.17 2.58 3.04
CA LEU A 351 -15.68 3.52 2.05
C LEU A 351 -16.99 4.08 2.56
N GLN A 352 -17.13 5.40 2.54
CA GLN A 352 -18.30 6.08 3.09
C GLN A 352 -18.78 7.20 2.17
N LEU A 353 -20.08 7.24 1.92
CA LEU A 353 -20.78 8.40 1.37
C LEU A 353 -21.72 8.95 2.42
N LYS A 354 -21.54 10.21 2.79
CA LYS A 354 -22.54 10.97 3.56
C LYS A 354 -23.35 11.80 2.60
N SER A 355 -24.68 11.65 2.63
CA SER A 355 -25.55 12.56 1.89
C SER A 355 -26.18 13.53 2.87
N ALA A 356 -25.88 14.82 2.70
CA ALA A 356 -26.53 15.89 3.43
C ALA A 356 -27.74 16.40 2.66
N TRP A 357 -28.81 16.70 3.40
CA TRP A 357 -29.91 17.48 2.83
C TRP A 357 -29.43 18.91 2.50
N THR A 358 -29.82 19.41 1.33
CA THR A 358 -29.63 20.82 0.94
C THR A 358 -30.90 21.37 0.30
N GLU A 359 -31.16 22.67 0.47
CA GLU A 359 -32.33 23.34 -0.11
C GLU A 359 -32.42 23.13 -1.64
N GLU A 360 -31.27 23.11 -2.33
CA GLU A 360 -31.19 22.90 -3.77
C GLU A 360 -31.56 21.46 -4.18
N ARG A 361 -31.24 20.46 -3.36
CA ARG A 361 -31.50 19.03 -3.66
C ARG A 361 -32.88 18.57 -3.20
N GLN A 362 -33.53 19.28 -2.28
CA GLN A 362 -34.80 18.85 -1.68
C GLN A 362 -34.70 17.38 -1.21
N ASP A 363 -35.66 16.53 -1.59
CA ASP A 363 -35.68 15.09 -1.28
C ASP A 363 -35.04 14.22 -2.39
N ARG A 364 -34.29 14.81 -3.34
CA ARG A 364 -33.69 14.05 -4.44
C ARG A 364 -32.50 13.24 -3.94
N LYS A 365 -32.42 11.99 -4.40
CA LYS A 365 -31.25 11.13 -4.17
C LYS A 365 -30.01 11.73 -4.82
N GLN A 366 -28.90 11.68 -4.12
CA GLN A 366 -27.59 12.01 -4.66
C GLN A 366 -27.01 10.78 -5.34
N ARG A 367 -26.72 10.88 -6.63
CA ARG A 367 -26.01 9.83 -7.36
C ARG A 367 -24.51 10.15 -7.41
N VAL A 368 -23.68 9.23 -6.95
CA VAL A 368 -22.24 9.38 -6.88
C VAL A 368 -21.59 8.14 -7.50
N VAL A 369 -20.70 8.35 -8.47
CA VAL A 369 -20.03 7.26 -9.17
C VAL A 369 -18.53 7.42 -9.04
N GLY A 370 -17.85 6.35 -8.66
CA GLY A 370 -16.40 6.35 -8.65
C GLY A 370 -15.81 4.96 -8.59
N GLN A 371 -14.49 4.94 -8.76
CA GLN A 371 -13.70 3.72 -8.84
C GLN A 371 -12.47 3.86 -7.96
N VAL A 372 -12.12 2.80 -7.26
CA VAL A 372 -10.89 2.66 -6.50
C VAL A 372 -10.16 1.38 -6.92
N THR A 373 -8.84 1.46 -7.04
CA THR A 373 -7.98 0.30 -7.32
C THR A 373 -6.97 0.13 -6.20
N PHE A 374 -6.93 -1.06 -5.61
CA PHE A 374 -6.02 -1.44 -4.54
C PHE A 374 -4.75 -2.12 -5.07
N ALA A 375 -3.69 -2.05 -4.27
CA ALA A 375 -2.41 -2.69 -4.57
C ALA A 375 -2.52 -4.22 -4.60
N GLU A 376 -3.28 -4.78 -3.66
CA GLU A 376 -3.48 -6.21 -3.49
C GLU A 376 -4.94 -6.61 -3.76
N PRO A 377 -5.22 -7.91 -3.99
CA PRO A 377 -6.57 -8.39 -4.26
C PRO A 377 -7.55 -8.11 -3.11
N ILE A 378 -8.76 -7.69 -3.46
CA ILE A 378 -9.93 -7.61 -2.60
C ILE A 378 -10.42 -9.04 -2.36
N VAL A 379 -10.38 -9.46 -1.10
CA VAL A 379 -10.78 -10.80 -0.65
C VAL A 379 -12.17 -10.82 -0.02
N GLY A 380 -12.75 -9.65 0.27
CA GLY A 380 -14.12 -9.57 0.75
C GLY A 380 -14.66 -8.15 0.81
N LEU A 381 -15.97 -8.03 0.61
CA LEU A 381 -16.71 -6.79 0.74
C LEU A 381 -17.86 -6.96 1.74
N ILE A 382 -18.02 -5.98 2.61
CA ILE A 382 -19.02 -5.97 3.68
C ILE A 382 -19.85 -4.68 3.56
N SER A 383 -21.09 -4.80 3.09
CA SER A 383 -22.01 -3.67 2.90
C SER A 383 -23.25 -3.72 3.80
N ARG A 384 -23.47 -4.84 4.52
CA ARG A 384 -24.62 -5.02 5.41
C ARG A 384 -24.37 -4.38 6.77
N ASN A 385 -25.32 -3.58 7.24
CA ASN A 385 -25.23 -2.89 8.54
C ASN A 385 -24.88 -3.85 9.68
N ARG A 386 -25.49 -5.04 9.71
CA ARG A 386 -25.18 -6.08 10.70
C ARG A 386 -23.71 -6.52 10.66
N LEU A 387 -23.20 -6.84 9.48
CA LEU A 387 -21.83 -7.32 9.30
C LEU A 387 -20.79 -6.22 9.53
N ILE A 388 -21.09 -4.97 9.15
CA ILE A 388 -20.23 -3.81 9.46
C ILE A 388 -20.07 -3.70 10.98
N LYS A 389 -21.18 -3.65 11.73
CA LYS A 389 -21.17 -3.57 13.21
C LYS A 389 -20.45 -4.74 13.87
N GLU A 390 -20.70 -5.97 13.41
CA GLU A 390 -20.03 -7.17 13.94
C GLU A 390 -18.51 -7.14 13.70
N THR A 391 -18.04 -6.41 12.68
CA THR A 391 -16.62 -6.36 12.30
C THR A 391 -15.91 -5.05 12.66
N ASP A 392 -16.60 -4.07 13.25
CA ASP A 392 -16.02 -2.79 13.66
C ASP A 392 -14.91 -2.94 14.71
N SER A 393 -15.09 -3.83 15.68
CA SER A 393 -14.05 -4.11 16.68
C SER A 393 -12.81 -4.79 16.10
N LEU A 394 -13.02 -5.64 15.09
CA LEU A 394 -11.97 -6.40 14.43
C LEU A 394 -11.13 -5.51 13.51
N PHE A 395 -11.78 -4.73 12.65
CA PHE A 395 -11.12 -3.98 11.58
C PHE A 395 -11.07 -2.47 11.79
N GLY A 396 -12.06 -1.90 12.46
CA GLY A 396 -12.14 -0.46 12.70
C GLY A 396 -11.04 0.06 13.62
N ASN A 397 -10.90 1.38 13.65
CA ASN A 397 -9.97 2.07 14.52
C ASN A 397 -10.44 1.90 15.99
N PRO A 398 -9.62 1.30 16.87
CA PRO A 398 -10.02 1.02 18.25
C PRO A 398 -10.22 2.28 19.11
N LYS A 399 -9.71 3.43 18.65
CA LYS A 399 -9.90 4.73 19.32
C LYS A 399 -11.26 5.37 19.01
N LEU A 400 -11.99 4.86 18.02
CA LEU A 400 -13.27 5.41 17.58
C LEU A 400 -14.42 4.58 18.16
N ASN A 401 -15.52 5.28 18.47
CA ASN A 401 -16.77 4.63 18.80
C ASN A 401 -17.71 4.76 17.62
N TYR A 402 -18.12 3.61 17.12
CA TYR A 402 -18.96 3.49 15.95
C TYR A 402 -20.44 3.44 16.38
N GLU A 403 -21.08 4.60 16.61
CA GLU A 403 -22.46 4.68 17.17
C GLU A 403 -23.58 4.84 16.13
N THR A 404 -23.27 5.20 14.88
CA THR A 404 -24.28 5.43 13.83
C THR A 404 -25.22 4.22 13.60
N PRO A 405 -26.57 4.42 13.63
CA PRO A 405 -27.56 3.33 13.69
C PRO A 405 -27.75 2.55 12.37
N SER A 406 -27.64 3.21 11.21
CA SER A 406 -27.79 2.59 9.88
C SER A 406 -26.70 3.04 8.93
N ARG A 407 -25.94 2.08 8.38
CA ARG A 407 -24.74 2.32 7.58
C ARG A 407 -24.69 1.46 6.30
N SER A 408 -25.82 0.85 5.93
CA SER A 408 -25.84 -0.12 4.83
C SER A 408 -26.10 0.54 3.50
N VAL A 409 -25.38 0.07 2.50
CA VAL A 409 -25.73 0.22 1.08
C VAL A 409 -26.90 -0.70 0.74
N GLU A 410 -27.73 -0.30 -0.23
CA GLU A 410 -28.90 -1.06 -0.71
C GLU A 410 -28.64 -1.65 -2.10
N PRO A 411 -27.80 -2.71 -2.22
CA PRO A 411 -27.57 -3.37 -3.49
C PRO A 411 -28.83 -4.08 -3.96
N ARG A 412 -28.96 -4.21 -5.28
CA ARG A 412 -30.12 -4.81 -5.94
C ARG A 412 -30.37 -6.25 -5.46
N PRO A 413 -31.59 -6.59 -5.01
CA PRO A 413 -31.98 -7.98 -4.77
C PRO A 413 -31.93 -8.84 -6.03
N GLU A 414 -31.63 -10.12 -5.87
CA GLU A 414 -31.65 -11.06 -7.00
C GLU A 414 -33.04 -11.15 -7.63
N GLY A 415 -33.12 -11.04 -8.96
CA GLY A 415 -34.39 -11.10 -9.71
C GLY A 415 -35.24 -9.80 -9.71
N ASP A 416 -34.82 -8.73 -9.02
CA ASP A 416 -35.56 -7.46 -9.02
C ASP A 416 -35.22 -6.59 -10.26
N PRO A 417 -36.20 -6.26 -11.13
CA PRO A 417 -35.96 -5.47 -12.33
C PRO A 417 -35.98 -3.96 -12.06
N ARG A 418 -36.33 -3.49 -10.86
CA ARG A 418 -36.45 -2.06 -10.56
C ARG A 418 -35.08 -1.35 -10.66
N GLU A 419 -35.14 -0.10 -11.07
CA GLU A 419 -34.00 0.83 -11.06
C GLU A 419 -33.92 1.57 -9.72
N GLY A 420 -32.80 2.27 -9.46
CA GLY A 420 -32.63 3.08 -8.25
C GLY A 420 -31.91 2.41 -7.08
N PHE A 421 -31.36 1.21 -7.29
CA PHE A 421 -30.46 0.52 -6.35
C PHE A 421 -29.01 0.95 -6.51
N ASP A 422 -28.25 0.77 -5.46
CA ASP A 422 -26.80 0.93 -5.48
C ASP A 422 -26.15 -0.20 -6.28
N LYS A 423 -25.12 0.11 -7.04
CA LYS A 423 -24.30 -0.88 -7.73
C LYS A 423 -22.91 -0.91 -7.13
N ILE A 424 -22.51 -2.10 -6.73
CA ILE A 424 -21.16 -2.40 -6.26
C ILE A 424 -20.62 -3.43 -7.25
N ILE A 425 -19.53 -3.11 -7.96
CA ILE A 425 -18.95 -3.98 -8.97
C ILE A 425 -17.50 -4.24 -8.60
N LEU A 426 -17.17 -5.50 -8.35
CA LEU A 426 -15.79 -5.95 -8.24
C LEU A 426 -15.30 -6.37 -9.63
N ALA A 427 -14.27 -5.72 -10.13
CA ALA A 427 -13.71 -6.03 -11.43
C ALA A 427 -13.01 -7.40 -11.45
N ALA A 428 -12.80 -7.93 -12.66
CA ALA A 428 -12.19 -9.24 -12.87
C ALA A 428 -10.72 -9.33 -12.38
N ASP A 429 -10.03 -8.19 -12.26
CA ASP A 429 -8.68 -8.10 -11.69
C ASP A 429 -8.64 -8.35 -10.17
N GLN A 430 -9.82 -8.49 -9.54
CA GLN A 430 -10.02 -8.58 -8.08
C GLN A 430 -9.43 -7.41 -7.28
N ARG A 431 -8.96 -6.34 -7.91
CA ARG A 431 -8.30 -5.21 -7.25
C ARG A 431 -9.08 -3.91 -7.39
N THR A 432 -9.95 -3.84 -8.38
CA THR A 432 -10.71 -2.64 -8.72
C THR A 432 -12.16 -2.77 -8.27
N LEU A 433 -12.61 -1.80 -7.47
CA LEU A 433 -14.00 -1.67 -7.01
C LEU A 433 -14.63 -0.43 -7.64
N ILE A 434 -15.79 -0.61 -8.26
CA ILE A 434 -16.59 0.46 -8.84
C ILE A 434 -17.89 0.58 -8.04
N LEU A 435 -18.21 1.79 -7.62
CA LEU A 435 -19.45 2.10 -6.90
C LEU A 435 -20.27 3.12 -7.67
N ASP A 436 -21.57 2.85 -7.79
CA ASP A 436 -22.61 3.76 -8.28
C ASP A 436 -23.68 3.80 -7.18
N LEU A 437 -23.56 4.78 -6.29
CA LEU A 437 -24.39 4.92 -5.09
C LEU A 437 -25.47 5.97 -5.32
N GLN A 438 -26.67 5.71 -4.79
CA GLN A 438 -27.85 6.56 -4.85
C GLN A 438 -28.37 6.83 -3.43
N ALA A 439 -27.65 7.68 -2.71
CA ALA A 439 -27.93 8.00 -1.33
C ALA A 439 -29.14 8.93 -1.18
N SER A 440 -30.04 8.59 -0.26
CA SER A 440 -31.12 9.52 0.15
C SER A 440 -30.57 10.58 1.11
N PRO A 441 -31.18 11.78 1.18
CA PRO A 441 -30.73 12.81 2.12
C PRO A 441 -30.67 12.31 3.57
N ASN A 442 -29.66 12.76 4.32
CA ASN A 442 -29.41 12.38 5.71
C ASN A 442 -29.24 10.86 5.90
N ARG A 443 -28.56 10.22 4.95
CA ARG A 443 -28.12 8.81 5.03
C ARG A 443 -26.61 8.71 4.92
N ILE A 444 -26.09 7.65 5.51
CA ILE A 444 -24.68 7.27 5.45
C ILE A 444 -24.64 5.87 4.85
N ASP A 445 -23.98 5.78 3.70
CA ASP A 445 -23.76 4.54 2.98
C ASP A 445 -22.32 4.11 3.24
N GLN A 446 -22.11 2.92 3.81
CA GLN A 446 -20.78 2.39 4.08
C GLN A 446 -20.56 1.01 3.47
N ILE A 447 -19.34 0.80 2.99
CA ILE A 447 -18.83 -0.49 2.53
C ILE A 447 -17.45 -0.67 3.14
N ARG A 448 -17.25 -1.76 3.87
CA ARG A 448 -15.91 -2.19 4.29
C ARG A 448 -15.32 -3.12 3.24
N VAL A 449 -14.12 -2.79 2.80
CA VAL A 449 -13.34 -3.52 1.80
C VAL A 449 -12.18 -4.18 2.51
N LEU A 450 -12.10 -5.50 2.39
CA LEU A 450 -11.00 -6.31 2.91
C LEU A 450 -10.09 -6.68 1.76
N VAL A 451 -8.84 -6.25 1.87
CA VAL A 451 -7.78 -6.47 0.89
C VAL A 451 -6.76 -7.42 1.51
N GLU A 452 -6.22 -8.33 0.72
CA GLU A 452 -5.14 -9.22 1.16
C GLU A 452 -3.95 -8.42 1.71
N ALA A 453 -3.34 -8.94 2.78
CA ALA A 453 -2.13 -8.37 3.36
C ALA A 453 -1.01 -9.42 3.35
N PRO A 454 0.24 -9.01 3.05
CA PRO A 454 1.39 -9.90 3.05
C PRO A 454 1.80 -10.40 4.44
#